data_AF-A0A9P6Y0K4-F1
#
_entry.id   AF-A0A9P6Y0K4-F1
#
_cell.length_a   1.000
_cell.length_b   1.000
_cell.length_c   1.000
_cell.angle_alpha   90.00
_cell.angle_beta   90.00
_cell.angle_gamma   90.00
#
_symmetry.space_group_name_H-M   'P 1'
#
loop_
_entity.id
_entity.type
_entity.pdbx_description
1 polymer ?
#
loop_
_entity_poly.entity_id
_entity_poly.type
_entity_poly.pdbx_seq_one_letter_code
_entity_poly.pdbx_strand_id
1 'polypeptide(L)'
;MPALYFSILLFAVGFDLFTIRLMSRKRLMVAGLWILSVIYVYRCFIPITYAEPWTQSLCEKAKWRSTWDFNCAEYHHDIESYNIKKPLIIEGIDKMKSVVSSYWANHPAEVAGVVNIVSDAINVPNSQQSENIEQIDFTTGTQ
;
A
#
# COMPACT_ATOMS: atom_id res chain seq x y z
N MET A 1 -20.44 12.92 6.84
CA MET A 1 -19.95 12.70 8.22
C MET A 1 -19.14 13.92 8.70
N PRO A 2 -19.78 15.08 8.96
CA PRO A 2 -19.05 16.28 9.39
C PRO A 2 -18.41 16.13 10.77
N ALA A 3 -19.03 15.38 11.68
CA ALA A 3 -18.53 15.16 13.04
C ALA A 3 -17.15 14.47 13.06
N LEU A 4 -16.91 13.48 12.18
CA LEU A 4 -15.64 12.76 12.12
C LEU A 4 -14.49 13.69 11.71
N TYR A 5 -14.73 14.62 10.79
CA TYR A 5 -13.73 15.59 10.35
C TYR A 5 -13.27 16.48 11.52
N PHE A 6 -14.22 17.04 12.28
CA PHE A 6 -13.89 17.86 13.45
C PHE A 6 -13.15 17.08 14.54
N SER A 7 -13.50 15.80 14.76
CA SER A 7 -12.79 14.94 15.70
C SER A 7 -11.33 14.72 15.31
N ILE A 8 -11.03 14.52 14.01
CA ILE A 8 -9.64 14.35 13.53
C ILE A 8 -8.85 15.65 13.70
N LEU A 9 -9.44 16.80 13.37
CA LEU A 9 -8.78 18.10 13.58
C LEU A 9 -8.48 18.33 15.07
N LEU A 10 -9.45 18.06 15.95
CA LEU A 10 -9.26 18.20 17.39
C LEU A 10 -8.20 17.22 17.93
N PHE A 11 -8.17 16.00 17.41
CA PHE A 11 -7.14 15.02 17.73
C PHE A 11 -5.75 15.48 17.27
N ALA A 12 -5.63 16.05 16.06
CA ALA A 12 -4.36 16.58 15.56
C ALA A 12 -3.84 17.74 16.42
N VAL A 13 -4.70 18.69 16.79
CA VAL A 13 -4.33 19.80 17.70
C VAL A 13 -3.95 19.27 19.08
N GLY A 14 -4.72 18.32 19.62
CA GLY A 14 -4.42 17.68 20.91
C GLY A 14 -3.08 16.92 20.91
N PHE A 15 -2.79 16.19 19.82
CA PHE A 15 -1.53 15.49 19.62
C PHE A 15 -0.34 16.45 19.48
N ASP A 16 -0.51 17.58 18.79
CA ASP A 16 0.53 18.62 18.65
C ASP A 16 0.87 19.26 20.01
N LEU A 17 -0.15 19.65 20.79
CA LEU A 17 0.03 20.17 22.14
C LEU A 17 0.71 19.16 23.08
N PHE A 18 0.33 17.88 22.98
CA PHE A 18 0.97 16.81 23.74
C PHE A 18 2.45 16.66 23.34
N THR A 19 2.74 16.80 22.06
CA THR A 19 4.07 16.64 21.49
C THR A 19 5.03 17.79 21.83
N ILE A 20 4.54 19.03 22.00
CA ILE A 20 5.33 20.17 22.50
C ILE A 20 5.88 19.90 23.91
N ARG A 21 5.17 19.08 24.72
CA ARG A 21 5.60 18.68 26.07
C ARG A 21 6.73 17.64 26.05
N LEU A 22 6.95 16.92 24.95
CA LEU A 22 7.97 15.87 24.81
C LEU A 22 9.32 16.42 24.30
N MET A 23 10.41 15.78 24.74
CA MET A 23 11.78 16.08 24.28
C MET A 23 11.91 15.93 22.75
N SER A 24 12.48 16.95 22.07
CA SER A 24 12.51 17.13 20.60
C SER A 24 12.88 15.88 19.77
N ARG A 25 13.79 15.01 20.24
CA ARG A 25 14.15 13.77 19.52
C ARG A 25 13.04 12.71 19.48
N LYS A 26 12.22 12.62 20.53
CA LYS A 26 11.13 11.63 20.63
C LYS A 26 9.90 12.05 19.84
N ARG A 27 9.73 13.34 19.57
CA ARG A 27 8.62 13.90 18.78
C ARG A 27 8.51 13.28 17.39
N LEU A 28 9.60 13.22 16.64
CA LEU A 28 9.60 12.69 15.27
C LEU A 28 9.32 11.18 15.24
N MET A 29 9.83 10.43 16.23
CA MET A 29 9.55 9.00 16.35
C MET A 29 8.07 8.73 16.64
N VAL A 30 7.47 9.47 17.57
CA VAL A 30 6.05 9.28 17.92
C VAL A 30 5.14 9.62 16.73
N ALA A 31 5.41 10.74 16.03
CA ALA A 31 4.67 11.11 14.83
C ALA A 31 4.81 10.07 13.70
N GLY A 32 6.04 9.60 13.46
CA GLY A 32 6.30 8.56 12.45
C GLY A 32 5.59 7.24 12.76
N LEU A 33 5.67 6.76 14.01
CA LEU A 33 4.97 5.55 14.46
C LEU A 33 3.45 5.67 14.34
N TRP A 34 2.90 6.85 14.65
CA TRP A 34 1.48 7.12 14.50
C TRP A 34 1.03 7.00 13.04
N ILE A 35 1.73 7.66 12.11
CA ILE A 35 1.42 7.60 10.68
C ILE A 35 1.53 6.17 10.16
N LEU A 36 2.60 5.45 10.51
CA LEU A 36 2.78 4.05 10.13
C LEU A 36 1.65 3.16 10.64
N SER A 37 1.18 3.39 11.86
CA SER A 37 0.05 2.65 12.43
C SER A 37 -1.24 2.90 11.64
N VAL A 38 -1.52 4.16 11.27
CA VAL A 38 -2.70 4.51 10.45
C VAL A 38 -2.63 3.85 9.07
N ILE A 39 -1.47 3.90 8.42
CA ILE A 39 -1.27 3.25 7.12
C ILE A 39 -1.47 1.74 7.23
N TYR A 40 -0.92 1.09 8.27
CA TYR A 40 -1.09 -0.34 8.50
C TYR A 40 -2.57 -0.72 8.68
N VAL A 41 -3.30 0.01 9.53
CA VAL A 41 -4.74 -0.17 9.74
C VAL A 41 -5.46 -0.04 8.39
N TYR A 42 -5.21 1.05 7.66
CA TYR A 42 -5.83 1.30 6.37
C TYR A 42 -5.60 0.16 5.38
N ARG A 43 -4.36 -0.35 5.28
CA ARG A 43 -4.00 -1.48 4.41
C ARG A 43 -4.82 -2.74 4.70
N CYS A 44 -5.19 -2.99 5.96
CA CYS A 44 -6.07 -4.10 6.33
C CYS A 44 -7.53 -3.90 5.91
N PHE A 45 -8.01 -2.64 5.83
CA PHE A 45 -9.41 -2.30 5.50
C PHE A 45 -9.65 -1.85 4.05
N ILE A 46 -8.61 -1.85 3.21
CA ILE A 46 -8.73 -1.66 1.75
C ILE A 46 -9.83 -2.53 1.12
N PRO A 47 -9.89 -3.87 1.36
CA PRO A 47 -10.86 -4.71 0.65
C PRO A 47 -12.32 -4.32 0.93
N ILE A 48 -12.63 -3.79 2.11
CA ILE A 48 -13.99 -3.34 2.45
C ILE A 48 -14.30 -1.97 1.85
N THR A 49 -13.29 -1.08 1.79
CA THR A 49 -13.48 0.30 1.31
C THR A 49 -13.61 0.34 -0.22
N TYR A 50 -12.83 -0.47 -0.92
CA TYR A 50 -12.77 -0.51 -2.39
C TYR A 50 -13.40 -1.75 -3.02
N ALA A 51 -14.03 -2.62 -2.21
CA ALA A 51 -14.57 -3.90 -2.65
C ALA A 51 -13.53 -4.78 -3.38
N GLU A 52 -12.28 -4.76 -2.90
CA GLU A 52 -11.22 -5.62 -3.43
C GLU A 52 -11.45 -7.08 -3.03
N PRO A 53 -11.09 -8.07 -3.87
CA PRO A 53 -11.15 -9.49 -3.51
C PRO A 53 -10.44 -9.77 -2.17
N TRP A 54 -11.14 -10.50 -1.31
CA TRP A 54 -10.70 -10.85 0.03
C TRP A 54 -10.99 -12.31 0.31
N THR A 55 -10.25 -12.95 1.21
CA THR A 55 -10.56 -14.34 1.60
C THR A 55 -11.29 -14.37 2.94
N GLN A 56 -12.10 -15.41 3.14
CA GLN A 56 -12.85 -15.59 4.39
C GLN A 56 -11.94 -15.58 5.63
N SER A 57 -10.77 -16.23 5.55
CA SER A 57 -9.84 -16.30 6.69
C SER A 57 -9.20 -14.95 7.03
N LEU A 58 -8.95 -14.10 6.02
CA LEU A 58 -8.46 -12.74 6.26
C LEU A 58 -9.59 -11.84 6.77
N CYS A 59 -10.83 -12.05 6.33
CA CYS A 59 -12.01 -11.34 6.83
C CYS A 59 -12.23 -11.54 8.32
N GLU A 60 -12.20 -12.78 8.79
CA GLU A 60 -12.37 -13.07 10.22
C GLU A 60 -11.23 -12.51 11.06
N LYS A 61 -10.00 -12.48 10.54
CA LYS A 61 -8.84 -11.88 11.23
C LYS A 61 -8.92 -10.36 11.36
N ALA A 62 -9.61 -9.69 10.44
CA ALA A 62 -9.78 -8.24 10.50
C ALA A 62 -10.88 -7.79 11.49
N LYS A 63 -11.69 -8.72 12.00
CA LYS A 63 -12.61 -8.44 13.10
C LYS A 63 -11.85 -8.31 14.42
N TRP A 64 -11.40 -7.09 14.72
CA TRP A 64 -10.69 -6.81 15.98
C TRP A 64 -11.62 -6.76 17.19
N ARG A 65 -12.92 -6.52 16.95
CA ARG A 65 -13.96 -6.55 17.97
C ARG A 65 -15.06 -7.52 17.53
N SER A 66 -15.62 -8.26 18.49
CA SER A 66 -16.74 -9.18 18.24
C SER A 66 -18.01 -8.47 17.77
N THR A 67 -18.16 -7.17 18.05
CA THR A 67 -19.30 -6.36 17.62
C THR A 67 -19.20 -5.90 16.16
N TRP A 68 -18.09 -6.16 15.48
CA TRP A 68 -17.94 -5.80 14.06
C TRP A 68 -18.63 -6.85 13.20
N ASP A 69 -19.75 -6.45 12.59
CA ASP A 69 -20.54 -7.29 11.72
C ASP A 69 -20.01 -7.18 10.28
N PHE A 70 -19.08 -8.07 9.93
CA PHE A 70 -18.66 -8.29 8.55
C PHE A 70 -19.18 -9.65 8.10
N ASN A 71 -19.92 -9.68 6.98
CA ASN A 71 -20.45 -10.90 6.39
C ASN A 71 -19.33 -11.73 5.72
N CYS A 72 -18.45 -12.32 6.52
CA CYS A 72 -17.28 -13.03 6.01
C CYS A 72 -17.61 -14.31 5.23
N ALA A 73 -18.82 -14.86 5.40
CA ALA A 73 -19.27 -16.07 4.69
C ALA A 73 -19.48 -15.86 3.19
N GLU A 74 -19.54 -14.61 2.72
CA GLU A 74 -19.72 -14.27 1.30
C GLU A 74 -18.40 -14.32 0.50
N TYR A 75 -17.25 -14.29 1.19
CA TYR A 75 -15.94 -14.33 0.55
C TYR A 75 -15.49 -15.76 0.26
N HIS A 76 -14.69 -15.93 -0.80
CA HIS A 76 -14.12 -17.23 -1.14
C HIS A 76 -13.00 -17.62 -0.14
N HIS A 77 -12.71 -18.92 -0.04
CA HIS A 77 -11.59 -19.39 0.78
C HIS A 77 -10.23 -18.99 0.19
N ASP A 78 -10.13 -18.98 -1.13
CA ASP A 78 -8.90 -18.74 -1.88
C ASP A 78 -9.01 -17.52 -2.79
N ILE A 79 -7.90 -16.81 -2.95
CA ILE A 79 -7.81 -15.65 -3.86
C ILE A 79 -7.92 -16.07 -5.33
N GLU A 80 -7.59 -17.32 -5.67
CA GLU A 80 -7.60 -17.83 -7.05
C GLU A 80 -9.03 -18.04 -7.58
N SER A 81 -10.00 -18.19 -6.68
CA SER A 81 -11.42 -18.29 -7.04
C SER A 81 -11.96 -16.99 -7.64
N TYR A 82 -11.29 -15.86 -7.37
CA TYR A 82 -11.60 -14.61 -8.04
C TYR A 82 -11.02 -14.65 -9.45
N ASN A 83 -11.90 -14.63 -10.47
CA ASN A 83 -11.53 -14.51 -11.88
C ASN A 83 -11.04 -13.07 -12.19
N ILE A 84 -10.00 -12.64 -11.47
CA ILE A 84 -9.34 -11.35 -11.66
C ILE A 84 -8.54 -11.47 -12.94
N LYS A 85 -9.00 -10.82 -14.00
CA LYS A 85 -8.17 -10.63 -15.20
C LYS A 85 -6.92 -9.89 -14.73
N LYS A 86 -5.76 -10.52 -14.87
CA LYS A 86 -4.47 -9.89 -14.55
C LYS A 86 -4.43 -8.55 -15.29
N PRO A 87 -4.23 -7.42 -14.58
CA PRO A 87 -4.20 -6.14 -15.25
C PRO A 87 -3.05 -6.16 -16.26
N LEU A 88 -3.31 -5.59 -17.44
CA LEU A 88 -2.44 -5.59 -18.62
C LEU A 88 -0.98 -5.19 -18.34
N ILE A 89 -0.76 -4.45 -17.25
CA ILE A 89 0.54 -3.97 -16.79
C ILE A 89 1.47 -5.13 -16.38
N ILE A 90 0.95 -6.21 -15.76
CA ILE A 90 1.79 -7.34 -15.33
C ILE A 90 2.30 -8.13 -16.55
N GLU A 91 1.47 -8.30 -17.59
CA GLU A 91 1.92 -8.91 -18.84
C GLU A 91 2.99 -8.08 -19.55
N GLY A 92 2.90 -6.74 -19.48
CA GLY A 92 3.90 -5.83 -20.04
C GLY A 92 5.25 -5.95 -19.35
N ILE A 93 5.27 -6.08 -18.01
CA ILE A 93 6.50 -6.23 -17.22
C ILE A 93 7.17 -7.58 -17.49
N ASP A 94 6.41 -8.68 -17.59
CA ASP A 94 6.98 -10.00 -17.91
C ASP A 94 7.66 -10.02 -19.29
N LYS A 95 7.03 -9.37 -20.28
CA LYS A 95 7.64 -9.18 -21.60
C LYS A 95 8.92 -8.36 -21.49
N MET A 96 8.91 -7.23 -20.78
CA MET A 96 10.11 -6.41 -20.62
C MET A 96 11.23 -7.16 -19.90
N LYS A 97 10.93 -7.93 -18.85
CA LYS A 97 11.92 -8.74 -18.14
C LYS A 97 12.60 -9.74 -19.06
N SER A 98 11.86 -10.37 -19.97
CA SER A 98 12.43 -11.30 -20.96
C SER A 98 13.33 -10.60 -22.00
N VAL A 99 12.91 -9.42 -22.48
CA VAL A 99 13.70 -8.62 -23.44
C VAL A 99 14.99 -8.11 -22.78
N VAL A 100 14.87 -7.57 -21.57
CA VAL A 100 16.01 -7.06 -20.80
C VAL A 100 16.97 -8.20 -20.45
N SER A 101 16.47 -9.36 -20.00
CA SER A 101 17.30 -10.53 -19.72
C SER A 101 18.07 -11.03 -20.95
N SER A 102 17.45 -11.02 -22.13
CA SER A 102 18.14 -11.42 -23.37
C SER A 102 19.18 -10.40 -23.82
N TYR A 103 18.95 -9.11 -23.57
CA TYR A 103 19.94 -8.05 -23.84
C TYR A 103 21.20 -8.19 -22.98
N TRP A 104 21.04 -8.45 -21.67
CA TRP A 104 22.15 -8.65 -20.74
C TRP A 104 22.95 -9.93 -21.05
N ALA A 105 22.28 -11.01 -21.49
CA ALA A 105 22.95 -12.27 -21.85
C ALA A 105 23.92 -12.11 -23.02
N ASN A 106 23.63 -11.18 -23.96
CA ASN A 106 24.47 -10.93 -25.13
C ASN A 106 25.62 -9.93 -24.86
N HIS A 107 25.60 -9.18 -23.75
CA HIS A 107 26.59 -8.15 -23.42
C HIS A 107 27.19 -8.30 -22.01
N PRO A 108 27.83 -9.44 -21.66
CA PRO A 108 28.24 -9.72 -20.28
C PRO A 108 29.43 -8.87 -19.77
N ALA A 109 30.29 -8.38 -20.66
CA ALA A 109 31.57 -7.76 -20.27
C ALA A 109 31.48 -6.27 -19.85
N GLU A 110 30.48 -5.51 -20.33
CA GLU A 110 30.29 -4.09 -19.96
C GLU A 110 29.35 -3.90 -18.77
N VAL A 111 28.52 -4.90 -18.46
CA VAL A 111 27.34 -4.71 -17.59
C VAL A 111 27.50 -5.32 -16.20
N ALA A 112 28.56 -6.10 -15.95
CA ALA A 112 28.82 -6.74 -14.66
C ALA A 112 28.85 -5.73 -13.49
N GLY A 113 29.38 -4.52 -13.72
CA GLY A 113 29.38 -3.44 -12.74
C GLY A 113 27.98 -2.89 -12.43
N VAL A 114 27.10 -2.84 -13.44
CA VAL A 114 25.72 -2.34 -13.31
C VAL A 114 24.80 -3.41 -12.70
N VAL A 115 25.02 -4.69 -13.01
CA VAL A 115 24.22 -5.81 -12.50
C VAL A 115 24.30 -5.93 -10.98
N ASN A 116 25.46 -5.67 -10.35
CA ASN A 116 25.56 -5.67 -8.89
C ASN A 116 24.76 -4.53 -8.25
N ILE A 117 24.88 -3.32 -8.81
CA ILE A 117 24.17 -2.12 -8.32
C ILE A 117 22.65 -2.30 -8.47
N VAL A 118 22.24 -2.87 -9.60
CA VAL A 118 20.83 -3.11 -9.91
C VAL A 118 20.30 -4.32 -9.16
N SER A 119 21.08 -5.38 -8.92
CA SER A 119 20.64 -6.53 -8.12
C SER A 119 20.37 -6.15 -6.67
N ASP A 120 21.18 -5.26 -6.10
CA ASP A 120 20.92 -4.70 -4.76
C ASP A 120 19.69 -3.78 -4.73
N ALA A 121 19.34 -3.14 -5.85
CA ALA A 121 18.12 -2.35 -6.00
C ALA A 121 16.87 -3.20 -6.36
N ILE A 122 17.06 -4.37 -7.00
CA ILE A 122 16.01 -5.31 -7.43
C ILE A 122 15.71 -6.37 -6.37
N ASN A 123 16.54 -6.50 -5.33
CA ASN A 123 16.20 -7.27 -4.12
C ASN A 123 15.12 -6.51 -3.31
N VAL A 124 14.00 -6.24 -3.98
CA VAL A 124 12.75 -5.76 -3.44
C VAL A 124 12.11 -6.97 -2.76
N PRO A 125 12.08 -7.04 -1.42
CA PRO A 125 11.12 -7.92 -0.77
C PRO A 125 9.74 -7.50 -1.27
N ASN A 126 8.98 -8.48 -1.74
CA ASN A 126 7.64 -8.37 -2.29
C ASN A 126 6.69 -7.64 -1.32
N SER A 127 6.77 -6.32 -1.29
CA SER A 127 6.03 -5.40 -0.42
C SER A 127 6.51 -3.98 -0.70
N GLN A 128 5.59 -3.09 -1.12
CA GLN A 128 5.73 -1.63 -1.30
C GLN A 128 6.13 -1.12 -2.70
N GLN A 129 5.16 -1.04 -3.64
CA GLN A 129 5.10 0.11 -4.56
C GLN A 129 3.68 0.34 -5.12
N SER A 130 2.87 1.12 -4.40
CA SER A 130 1.91 2.05 -5.01
C SER A 130 1.70 3.25 -4.07
N GLU A 131 2.78 3.81 -3.53
CA GLU A 131 2.81 5.22 -3.15
C GLU A 131 3.50 5.95 -4.31
N ASN A 132 2.71 6.36 -5.29
CA ASN A 132 2.95 7.42 -6.29
C ASN A 132 1.77 7.45 -7.29
N ILE A 133 0.61 7.93 -6.84
CA ILE A 133 -0.28 8.75 -7.69
C ILE A 133 -0.75 9.90 -6.80
N GLU A 134 0.19 10.78 -6.44
CA GLU A 134 -0.13 12.21 -6.44
C GLU A 134 0.26 12.72 -7.84
N GLN A 135 -0.50 13.67 -8.37
CA GLN A 135 -0.57 14.14 -9.76
C GLN A 135 -1.62 13.42 -10.61
N ILE A 136 -2.89 13.63 -10.28
CA ILE A 136 -3.85 13.95 -11.35
C ILE A 136 -4.41 15.32 -11.02
N ASP A 137 -3.92 16.27 -11.81
CA ASP A 137 -4.20 17.69 -11.72
C ASP A 137 -5.67 18.00 -12.05
N PHE A 138 -6.12 19.07 -11.43
CA PHE A 138 -7.35 19.80 -11.66
C PHE A 138 -7.31 20.41 -13.06
N THR A 139 -8.31 20.14 -13.91
CA THR A 139 -9.05 21.10 -14.77
C THR A 139 -9.75 20.41 -15.96
N THR A 140 -11.03 20.81 -16.14
CA THR A 140 -11.75 21.02 -17.43
C THR A 140 -12.97 20.13 -17.71
N GLY A 141 -14.14 20.78 -17.80
CA GLY A 141 -15.43 20.31 -18.32
C GLY A 141 -16.47 20.16 -17.19
N THR A 142 -17.35 21.10 -16.83
CA THR A 142 -18.21 22.00 -17.62
C THR A 142 -18.77 21.34 -18.87
N GLN A 143 -19.79 20.49 -18.68
CA GLN A 143 -21.18 20.79 -19.07
C GLN A 143 -22.13 19.88 -18.32
#